data_AF-A0A9D6MGF4-F1
#
_entry.id   AF-A0A9D6MGF4-F1
#
_cell.length_a   1.000
_cell.length_b   1.000
_cell.length_c   1.000
_cell.angle_alpha   90.00
_cell.angle_beta   90.00
_cell.angle_gamma   90.00
#
_symmetry.space_group_name_H-M   'P 1'
#
loop_
_entity.id
_entity.type
_entity.pdbx_description
1 polymer ?
#
loop_
_entity_poly.entity_id
_entity_poly.type
_entity_poly.pdbx_seq_one_letter_code
_entity_poly.pdbx_strand_id
1 'polypeptide(L)'
;MREDRVARTIDDRSVMIYHVVYPYEGFAKSARTLFRLVRRAQAVKPGKNRKLFLDIEGHRNSDGGFDADMLELQNAFLLGFLAPFLSEVRCPLVALRNPGPQDDDIPLELVIEEPEGRPRSRYGAAVSKTSRAPSGRP
;
A
#
# COMPACT_ATOMS: atom_id res chain seq x y z
N MET A 1 16.01 0.53 42.56
CA MET A 1 16.18 0.23 41.12
C MET A 1 14.88 -0.36 40.62
N ARG A 2 14.16 0.33 39.74
CA ARG A 2 12.92 -0.15 39.13
C ARG A 2 13.18 -0.29 37.64
N GLU A 3 12.96 -1.49 37.12
CA GLU A 3 13.11 -1.81 35.70
C GLU A 3 11.94 -1.16 34.94
N ASP A 4 12.27 -0.17 34.09
CA ASP A 4 11.36 0.39 33.11
C ASP A 4 11.07 -0.66 32.02
N ARG A 5 10.06 -1.50 32.27
CA ARG A 5 9.38 -2.20 31.18
C ARG A 5 8.66 -1.15 30.34
N VAL A 6 9.23 -0.84 29.17
CA VAL A 6 8.52 -0.11 28.11
C VAL A 6 7.29 -0.94 27.74
N ALA A 7 6.14 -0.57 28.30
CA ALA A 7 4.86 -1.13 27.91
C ALA A 7 4.64 -0.76 26.45
N ARG A 8 4.79 -1.73 25.54
CA ARG A 8 4.27 -1.63 24.17
C ARG A 8 2.75 -1.52 24.29
N THR A 9 2.26 -0.29 24.38
CA THR A 9 0.84 -0.01 24.25
C THR A 9 0.48 -0.35 22.81
N ILE A 10 -0.36 -1.36 22.62
CA ILE A 10 -1.02 -1.58 21.34
C ILE A 10 -1.87 -0.34 21.12
N ASP A 11 -1.42 0.56 20.24
CA ASP A 11 -2.17 1.76 19.93
C ASP A 11 -3.47 1.37 19.20
N ASP A 12 -4.60 1.36 19.92
CA ASP A 12 -5.89 1.00 19.34
C ASP A 12 -6.50 2.11 18.46
N ARG A 13 -5.77 3.21 18.25
CA ARG A 13 -6.19 4.32 17.39
C ARG A 13 -5.86 4.06 15.91
N SER A 14 -4.92 3.17 15.59
CA SER A 14 -4.55 2.87 14.20
C SER A 14 -4.04 1.45 13.99
N VAL A 15 -4.25 0.92 12.79
CA VAL A 15 -3.57 -0.29 12.30
C VAL A 15 -2.26 0.11 11.65
N MET A 16 -1.15 -0.38 12.19
CA MET A 16 0.16 -0.25 11.58
C MET A 16 0.39 -1.40 10.61
N ILE A 17 0.68 -1.07 9.36
CA ILE A 17 1.02 -2.01 8.30
C ILE A 17 2.51 -1.83 8.04
N TYR A 18 3.29 -2.90 8.22
CA TYR A 18 4.72 -2.91 7.91
C TYR A 18 5.00 -3.96 6.85
N HIS A 19 5.76 -3.59 5.82
CA HIS A 19 6.20 -4.49 4.76
C HIS A 19 7.63 -4.17 4.33
N VAL A 20 8.41 -5.20 4.02
CA VAL A 20 9.73 -5.07 3.43
C VAL A 20 9.64 -5.64 2.02
N VAL A 21 9.99 -4.83 1.01
CA VAL A 21 10.15 -5.30 -0.35
C VAL A 21 11.53 -5.92 -0.50
N TYR A 22 11.57 -7.22 -0.75
CA TYR A 22 12.79 -7.98 -0.94
C TYR A 22 13.21 -8.03 -2.42
N PRO A 23 14.49 -8.30 -2.74
CA PRO A 23 15.02 -8.28 -4.11
C PRO A 23 14.30 -9.18 -5.14
N TYR A 24 13.56 -10.20 -4.68
CA TYR A 24 12.80 -11.10 -5.53
C TYR A 24 11.37 -10.59 -5.81
N GLU A 25 10.99 -9.43 -5.29
CA GLU A 25 9.68 -8.80 -5.48
C GLU A 25 9.77 -7.65 -6.49
N GLY A 26 9.35 -7.90 -7.73
CA GLY A 26 9.10 -6.81 -8.69
C GLY A 26 7.83 -6.02 -8.35
N PHE A 27 7.61 -4.92 -9.08
CA PHE A 27 6.49 -3.99 -8.85
C PHE A 27 5.15 -4.69 -8.62
N ALA A 28 4.75 -5.58 -9.54
CA ALA A 28 3.41 -6.16 -9.55
C ALA A 28 3.16 -7.11 -8.37
N LYS A 29 4.22 -7.70 -7.80
CA LYS A 29 4.13 -8.56 -6.60
C LYS A 29 4.00 -7.70 -5.34
N SER A 30 4.81 -6.63 -5.24
CA SER A 30 4.78 -5.71 -4.11
C SER A 30 3.46 -4.93 -4.06
N ALA A 31 2.99 -4.39 -5.19
CA ALA A 31 1.73 -3.66 -5.29
C ALA A 31 0.52 -4.51 -4.82
N ARG A 32 0.42 -5.76 -5.29
CA ARG A 32 -0.63 -6.69 -4.85
C ARG A 32 -0.52 -7.04 -3.37
N THR A 33 0.69 -7.23 -2.86
CA THR A 33 0.92 -7.50 -1.43
C THR A 33 0.44 -6.33 -0.57
N LEU A 34 0.86 -5.11 -0.91
CA LEU A 34 0.48 -3.90 -0.18
C LEU A 34 -1.03 -3.67 -0.21
N PHE A 35 -1.65 -3.78 -1.39
CA PHE A 35 -3.10 -3.67 -1.52
C PHE A 35 -3.85 -4.69 -0.65
N ARG A 36 -3.41 -5.95 -0.66
CA ARG A 36 -3.99 -7.00 0.19
C ARG A 36 -3.84 -6.69 1.69
N LEU A 37 -2.69 -6.15 2.11
CA LEU A 37 -2.47 -5.76 3.50
C LEU A 37 -3.42 -4.63 3.93
N VAL A 38 -3.62 -3.62 3.08
CA VAL A 38 -4.55 -2.50 3.34
C VAL A 38 -5.99 -3.00 3.43
N ARG A 39 -6.43 -3.85 2.49
CA ARG A 39 -7.75 -4.50 2.55
C ARG A 39 -7.94 -5.33 3.82
N ARG A 40 -6.94 -6.12 4.19
CA ARG A 40 -6.99 -6.95 5.41
C ARG A 40 -7.08 -6.08 6.66
N ALA A 41 -6.34 -4.97 6.71
CA ALA A 41 -6.40 -4.04 7.83
C ALA A 41 -7.82 -3.49 8.02
N GLN A 42 -8.49 -3.09 6.94
CA GLN A 42 -9.88 -2.63 6.99
C GLN A 42 -10.85 -3.75 7.37
N ALA A 43 -10.65 -4.97 6.87
CA ALA A 43 -11.50 -6.10 7.24
C ALA A 43 -11.38 -6.49 8.72
N VAL A 44 -10.18 -6.41 9.29
CA VAL A 44 -9.91 -6.79 10.69
C VAL A 44 -10.30 -5.68 11.67
N LYS A 45 -10.06 -4.41 11.31
CA LYS A 45 -10.43 -3.26 12.13
C LYS A 45 -11.09 -2.16 11.27
N PRO A 46 -12.40 -2.30 10.95
CA PRO A 46 -13.12 -1.36 10.09
C PRO A 46 -13.05 0.08 10.60
N GLY A 47 -12.74 1.01 9.70
CA GLY A 47 -12.72 2.46 9.96
C GLY A 47 -11.56 2.94 10.83
N LYS A 48 -10.69 2.05 11.31
CA LYS A 48 -9.48 2.46 12.03
C LYS A 48 -8.46 3.01 11.05
N ASN A 49 -7.80 4.09 11.46
CA ASN A 49 -6.73 4.71 10.67
C ASN A 49 -5.67 3.68 10.29
N ARG A 50 -5.25 3.66 9.04
CA ARG A 50 -4.22 2.77 8.52
C ARG A 50 -2.95 3.56 8.24
N LYS A 51 -1.82 3.06 8.75
CA LYS A 51 -0.50 3.66 8.54
C LYS A 51 0.42 2.64 7.92
N LEU A 52 0.97 2.95 6.74
CA LEU A 52 1.89 2.09 6.03
C LEU A 52 3.34 2.54 6.28
N PHE A 53 4.17 1.58 6.64
CA PHE A 53 5.62 1.69 6.73
C PHE A 53 6.21 0.66 5.78
N LEU A 54 6.96 1.14 4.79
CA LEU A 54 7.58 0.32 3.75
C LEU A 54 9.09 0.49 3.83
N ASP A 55 9.80 -0.63 3.89
CA ASP A 55 11.24 -0.67 3.62
C ASP A 55 11.50 -1.42 2.31
N ILE A 56 12.63 -1.13 1.67
CA ILE A 56 13.01 -1.73 0.39
C ILE A 56 14.48 -2.15 0.44
N GLU A 57 14.69 -3.46 0.39
CA GLU A 57 16.00 -4.10 0.35
C GLU A 57 16.42 -4.39 -1.10
N GLY A 58 17.66 -4.03 -1.45
CA GLY A 58 18.14 -4.19 -2.83
C GLY A 58 17.47 -3.22 -3.79
N HIS A 59 17.06 -3.67 -4.97
CA HIS A 59 16.42 -2.81 -5.99
C HIS A 59 17.18 -1.52 -6.28
N ARG A 60 18.50 -1.62 -6.45
CA ARG A 60 19.35 -0.48 -6.78
C ARG A 60 19.81 -0.57 -8.23
N ASN A 61 19.84 0.58 -8.90
CA ASN A 61 20.49 0.74 -10.21
C ASN A 61 22.00 0.97 -10.04
N SER A 62 22.73 1.09 -11.14
CA SER A 62 24.19 1.32 -11.15
C SER A 62 24.60 2.62 -10.45
N ASP A 63 23.70 3.59 -10.36
CA ASP A 63 23.95 4.91 -9.76
C ASP A 63 23.58 4.93 -8.26
N GLY A 64 23.19 3.79 -7.69
CA GLY A 64 22.80 3.64 -6.29
C GLY A 64 21.38 4.11 -5.96
N GLY A 65 20.64 4.63 -6.94
CA GLY A 65 19.21 4.96 -6.83
C GLY A 65 18.33 3.71 -6.90
N PHE A 66 17.05 3.85 -6.60
CA PHE A 66 16.09 2.76 -6.79
C PHE A 66 15.93 2.42 -8.27
N ASP A 67 15.72 1.13 -8.57
CA ASP A 67 15.34 0.70 -9.92
C ASP A 67 13.96 1.23 -10.34
N ALA A 68 13.61 1.05 -11.61
CA ALA A 68 12.38 1.59 -12.18
C ALA A 68 11.12 1.06 -11.47
N ASP A 69 11.10 -0.23 -11.14
CA ASP A 69 9.99 -0.87 -10.44
C ASP A 69 9.76 -0.23 -9.06
N MET A 70 10.83 0.03 -8.31
CA MET A 70 10.71 0.61 -6.97
C MET A 70 10.46 2.12 -6.96
N LEU A 71 10.91 2.83 -8.00
CA LEU A 71 10.50 4.23 -8.20
C LEU A 71 9.01 4.30 -8.51
N GLU A 72 8.51 3.41 -9.36
CA GLU A 72 7.10 3.36 -9.72
C GLU A 72 6.22 2.93 -8.55
N LEU A 73 6.65 1.92 -7.78
CA LEU A 73 5.95 1.48 -6.58
C LEU A 73 5.78 2.66 -5.60
N GLN A 74 6.85 3.41 -5.33
CA GLN A 74 6.84 4.50 -4.36
C GLN A 74 6.09 5.74 -4.84
N ASN A 75 6.25 6.15 -6.10
CA ASN A 75 5.69 7.41 -6.59
C ASN A 75 4.31 7.24 -7.24
N ALA A 76 4.13 6.24 -8.09
CA ALA A 76 2.88 6.07 -8.82
C ALA A 76 1.88 5.27 -7.99
N PHE A 77 2.27 4.09 -7.51
CA PHE A 77 1.33 3.21 -6.83
C PHE A 77 1.01 3.68 -5.41
N LEU A 78 2.01 3.92 -4.56
CA LEU A 78 1.76 4.33 -3.17
C LEU A 78 1.07 5.69 -3.11
N LEU A 79 1.61 6.71 -3.77
CA LEU A 79 1.07 8.07 -3.67
C LEU A 79 -0.12 8.31 -4.60
N GLY A 80 -0.08 7.79 -5.82
CA GLY A 80 -1.12 8.03 -6.82
C GLY A 80 -2.37 7.16 -6.62
N PHE A 81 -2.22 5.93 -6.12
CA PHE A 81 -3.32 4.98 -5.99
C PHE A 81 -3.65 4.61 -4.54
N LEU A 82 -2.65 4.26 -3.72
CA LEU A 82 -2.89 3.66 -2.40
C LEU A 82 -3.14 4.70 -1.29
N ALA A 83 -2.58 5.91 -1.44
CA ALA A 83 -2.61 6.97 -0.42
C ALA A 83 -4.01 7.36 0.06
N PRO A 84 -5.07 7.42 -0.78
CA PRO A 84 -6.42 7.72 -0.31
C PRO A 84 -6.90 6.75 0.78
N PHE A 85 -6.50 5.47 0.72
CA PHE A 85 -6.93 4.44 1.67
C PHE A 85 -6.10 4.41 2.97
N LEU A 86 -5.15 5.33 3.11
CA LEU A 86 -4.20 5.40 4.20
C LEU A 86 -4.26 6.78 4.86
N SER A 87 -4.11 6.79 6.18
CA SER A 87 -3.91 8.02 6.95
C SER A 87 -2.46 8.49 6.91
N GLU A 88 -1.51 7.57 6.71
CA GLU A 88 -0.08 7.84 6.68
C GLU A 88 0.66 6.79 5.83
N VAL A 89 1.62 7.25 5.03
CA VAL A 89 2.57 6.43 4.25
C VAL A 89 3.98 6.89 4.59
N ARG A 90 4.86 5.95 4.90
CA ARG A 90 6.30 6.17 5.00
C ARG A 90 7.02 5.11 4.19
N CYS A 91 7.80 5.55 3.23
CA CYS A 91 8.70 4.71 2.44
C CYS A 91 10.04 5.46 2.27
N PRO A 92 11.08 4.80 1.72
CA PRO A 92 12.42 5.39 1.67
C PRO A 92 12.49 6.75 0.99
N LEU A 93 11.71 6.96 -0.07
CA LEU A 93 11.71 8.23 -0.81
C LEU A 93 10.66 9.24 -0.34
N VAL A 94 9.63 8.83 0.39
CA VAL A 94 8.53 9.72 0.75
C VAL A 94 7.92 9.42 2.11
N ALA A 95 7.54 10.48 2.80
CA ALA A 95 6.65 10.41 3.94
C ALA A 95 5.45 11.33 3.69
N LEU A 96 4.27 10.76 3.67
CA LEU A 96 3.02 11.48 3.46
C LEU A 96 2.06 11.19 4.62
N ARG A 97 1.47 12.24 5.18
CA ARG A 97 0.28 12.13 6.01
C ARG A 97 -0.89 12.68 5.20
N ASN A 98 -1.96 11.90 5.08
CA ASN A 98 -3.16 12.36 4.40
C ASN A 98 -3.79 13.51 5.22
N PRO A 99 -3.98 14.71 4.66
CA PRO A 99 -4.57 15.83 5.39
C PRO A 99 -6.07 15.64 5.64
N GLY A 100 -6.73 14.81 4.83
CA GLY A 100 -8.14 14.45 4.98
C GLY A 100 -8.35 13.10 5.67
N PRO A 101 -9.62 12.72 5.90
CA PRO A 101 -9.94 11.35 6.30
C PRO A 101 -9.47 10.38 5.22
N GLN A 102 -9.00 9.20 5.65
CA GLN A 102 -8.77 8.09 4.73
C GLN A 102 -10.10 7.60 4.14
N ASP A 103 -10.05 7.02 2.95
CA ASP A 103 -11.16 6.28 2.36
C ASP A 103 -11.20 4.84 2.89
N ASP A 104 -12.37 4.41 3.31
CA ASP A 104 -12.67 3.08 3.82
C ASP A 104 -13.33 2.16 2.76
N ASP A 105 -13.79 2.72 1.62
CA ASP A 105 -14.32 1.98 0.45
C ASP A 105 -13.16 1.46 -0.42
N ILE A 106 -12.36 0.55 0.15
CA ILE A 106 -11.22 -0.03 -0.57
C ILE A 106 -11.76 -0.97 -1.67
N PRO A 107 -11.30 -0.83 -2.93
CA PRO A 107 -11.67 -1.73 -4.02
C PRO A 107 -11.54 -3.21 -3.67
N LEU A 108 -12.39 -4.04 -4.29
CA LEU A 108 -12.32 -5.49 -4.11
C LEU A 108 -11.09 -6.07 -4.81
N GLU A 109 -10.74 -5.53 -5.96
CA GLU A 109 -9.68 -6.05 -6.80
C GLU A 109 -8.77 -4.92 -7.26
N LEU A 110 -7.48 -5.25 -7.34
CA LEU A 110 -6.48 -4.42 -7.98
C LEU A 110 -6.20 -5.01 -9.35
N VAL A 111 -6.49 -4.24 -10.39
CA VAL A 111 -6.10 -4.57 -11.76
C VAL A 111 -4.81 -3.81 -12.07
N ILE A 112 -3.78 -4.55 -12.45
CA ILE A 112 -2.51 -3.98 -12.89
C ILE A 112 -2.42 -4.23 -14.39
N GLU A 113 -2.42 -3.16 -15.16
CA GLU A 113 -2.29 -3.21 -16.61
C GLU A 113 -0.81 -3.12 -16.99
N GLU A 114 -0.35 -4.11 -17.75
CA GLU A 114 0.95 -4.07 -18.42
C GLU A 114 0.77 -3.39 -19.77
N PRO A 115 1.44 -2.26 -20.05
CA PRO A 115 1.33 -1.64 -21.36
C PRO A 115 1.97 -2.55 -22.41
N GLU A 116 1.22 -2.90 -23.46
CA GLU A 116 1.77 -3.66 -24.57
C GLU A 116 2.98 -2.93 -25.19
N GLY A 117 4.11 -3.64 -25.30
CA GLY A 117 5.28 -3.19 -26.05
C GLY A 117 6.14 -2.08 -25.42
N ARG A 118 5.96 -1.72 -24.15
CA ARG A 118 6.86 -0.78 -23.44
C ARG A 118 7.71 -1.49 -22.37
N PRO A 119 8.93 -0.99 -22.07
CA PRO A 119 9.71 -1.52 -20.94
C PRO A 119 8.90 -1.42 -19.65
N ARG A 120 9.07 -2.41 -18.75
CA ARG A 120 8.29 -2.69 -17.51
C ARG A 120 8.07 -1.52 -16.53
N SER A 121 8.62 -0.35 -16.78
CA SER A 121 8.64 0.84 -15.92
C SER A 121 7.33 1.66 -15.88
N ARG A 122 6.20 1.16 -16.42
CA ARG A 122 4.94 1.92 -16.52
C ARG A 122 3.70 1.03 -16.39
N TYR A 123 3.48 0.42 -15.25
CA TYR A 123 2.21 -0.21 -14.92
C TYR A 123 1.10 0.84 -14.65
N GLY A 124 -0.10 0.57 -15.16
CA GLY A 124 -1.31 1.28 -14.76
C GLY A 124 -2.02 0.54 -13.62
N ALA A 125 -2.44 1.23 -12.55
CA ALA A 125 -3.31 0.67 -11.52
C ALA A 125 -4.75 1.15 -11.72
N ALA A 126 -5.68 0.21 -11.92
CA ALA A 126 -7.10 0.50 -12.11
C ALA A 126 -7.98 -0.19 -11.04
N VAL A 127 -9.16 0.38 -10.84
CA VAL A 127 -10.16 -0.07 -9.86
C VAL A 127 -11.28 -0.83 -10.57
N SER A 128 -11.60 -2.04 -10.11
CA SER A 128 -12.86 -2.72 -10.45
C SER A 128 -13.83 -2.65 -9.28
N LYS A 129 -15.00 -2.05 -9.49
CA LYS A 129 -16.13 -2.05 -8.54
C LYS A 129 -17.18 -3.03 -9.03
N THR A 130 -17.12 -4.30 -8.62
CA THR A 130 -18.22 -5.23 -8.87
C THR A 130 -19.29 -5.10 -7.79
N SER A 131 -20.30 -4.24 -8.03
CA SER A 131 -21.55 -4.28 -7.28
C SER A 131 -22.49 -5.32 -7.90
N ARG A 132 -22.67 -6.48 -7.25
CA ARG A 132 -23.80 -7.34 -7.57
C ARG A 132 -25.02 -6.78 -6.82
N ALA A 133 -25.88 -6.06 -7.52
CA ALA A 133 -27.17 -5.62 -6.99
C ALA A 133 -27.97 -6.82 -6.47
N PRO A 134 -28.73 -6.69 -5.36
CA PRO A 134 -29.71 -7.71 -5.00
C PRO A 134 -30.79 -7.72 -6.08
N SER A 135 -30.90 -8.85 -6.79
CA SER A 135 -32.01 -9.11 -7.70
C SER A 135 -33.28 -9.32 -6.87
N GLY A 136 -33.91 -8.21 -6.45
CA GLY A 136 -35.31 -8.20 -6.09
C GLY A 136 -36.13 -8.22 -7.36
N ARG A 137 -36.80 -9.33 -7.66
CA ARG A 137 -37.98 -9.33 -8.51
C ARG A 137 -39.22 -9.36 -7.60
N PRO A 138 -40.30 -8.67 -7.98
CA PRO A 138 -41.56 -8.61 -7.23
C PRO A 138 -42.25 -9.97 -7.15
#